data_AF-A0A5N6YKZ0-F1
#
_entry.id   AF-A0A5N6YKZ0-F1
#
_cell.length_a   1.000
_cell.length_b   1.000
_cell.length_c   1.000
_cell.angle_alpha   90.00
_cell.angle_beta   90.00
_cell.angle_gamma   90.00
#
_symmetry.space_group_name_H-M   'P 1'
#
loop_
_entity.id
_entity.type
_entity.pdbx_description
1 polymer ?
#
loop_
_entity_poly.entity_id
_entity_poly.type
_entity_poly.pdbx_seq_one_letter_code
_entity_poly.pdbx_strand_id
1 'polypeptide(L)'
;MENKETLEYFGATTFRLRIAGLTIFHDTWLDRPSLLPQFLNINDITDADYILISHAHFDHLPGADVIAKRTGATIIANSEAINRLRDAGVPDTQLLPVSGGERVPLFTREVRLGAASSSPSIALRQGGPPTAPPEPHHTLAVAEVHIWPSLHCLLPGSHDTLPDVLNTGDSYEGAATPFDGTLDITRGMKHGLFQLRELVPADVLVSDDKLRCFVEWLEDKGPGKNVMSACDGGQLMFHLLRRGGDNTSDPGIWRGGILFNAHLGAYEGIVKTIQPRPSLIVQGIAGRANLNGRPFNGSAAGFATELMRWLGEPERVIWCLHDEWWGLSSVSAGNCTDAIDS
;
A
#
# COMPACT_ATOMS: atom_id res chain seq x y z
N MET A 1 -7.51 6.19 28.89
CA MET A 1 -7.23 4.89 28.25
C MET A 1 -5.82 5.00 27.71
N GLU A 2 -4.93 4.07 28.06
CA GLU A 2 -3.57 4.06 27.51
C GLU A 2 -3.63 4.09 25.98
N ASN A 3 -2.81 4.94 25.37
CA ASN A 3 -2.61 5.01 23.92
C ASN A 3 -1.92 3.73 23.46
N LYS A 4 -2.65 2.61 23.46
CA LYS A 4 -2.16 1.32 23.00
C LYS A 4 -1.86 1.41 21.51
N GLU A 5 -0.63 1.09 21.15
CA GLU A 5 -0.24 0.97 19.75
C GLU A 5 -0.89 -0.28 19.14
N THR A 6 -1.48 -0.14 17.95
CA THR A 6 -2.17 -1.23 17.26
C THR A 6 -1.85 -1.24 15.77
N LEU A 7 -1.79 -2.44 15.21
CA LEU A 7 -1.77 -2.68 13.77
C LEU A 7 -2.94 -3.62 13.46
N GLU A 8 -3.92 -3.11 12.71
CA GLU A 8 -5.17 -3.79 12.40
C GLU A 8 -5.24 -4.08 10.89
N TYR A 9 -5.59 -5.30 10.50
CA TYR A 9 -5.68 -5.74 9.11
C TYR A 9 -7.14 -5.76 8.63
N PHE A 10 -7.39 -5.23 7.44
CA PHE A 10 -8.74 -5.17 6.85
C PHE A 10 -8.81 -5.77 5.44
N GLY A 11 -7.81 -6.54 5.02
CA GLY A 11 -7.78 -7.21 3.71
C GLY A 11 -6.87 -6.54 2.67
N ALA A 12 -6.43 -7.32 1.70
CA ALA A 12 -5.42 -7.03 0.69
C ALA A 12 -4.15 -6.47 1.34
N THR A 13 -3.92 -5.17 1.22
CA THR A 13 -2.83 -4.44 1.87
C THR A 13 -3.32 -3.32 2.77
N THR A 14 -4.60 -3.35 3.15
CA THR A 14 -5.25 -2.33 3.98
C THR A 14 -4.96 -2.58 5.45
N PHE A 15 -4.21 -1.68 6.06
CA PHE A 15 -3.93 -1.69 7.49
C PHE A 15 -4.27 -0.35 8.14
N ARG A 16 -4.75 -0.38 9.39
CA ARG A 16 -4.79 0.80 10.26
C ARG A 16 -3.74 0.66 11.35
N LEU A 17 -2.90 1.67 11.44
CA LEU A 17 -1.88 1.81 12.46
C LEU A 17 -2.26 2.93 13.42
N ARG A 18 -2.24 2.63 14.72
CA ARG A 18 -2.36 3.64 15.79
C ARG A 18 -1.03 3.70 16.52
N ILE A 19 -0.34 4.84 16.45
CA ILE A 19 0.94 5.05 17.14
C ILE A 19 1.18 6.53 17.42
N ALA A 20 1.82 6.85 18.55
CA ALA A 20 2.29 8.19 18.87
C ALA A 20 1.18 9.25 18.78
N GLY A 21 -0.07 8.85 19.07
CA GLY A 21 -1.27 9.69 18.96
C GLY A 21 -1.76 9.92 17.53
N LEU A 22 -1.25 9.19 16.53
CA LEU A 22 -1.67 9.23 15.13
C LEU A 22 -2.50 8.01 14.78
N THR A 23 -3.50 8.20 13.91
CA THR A 23 -4.15 7.13 13.16
C THR A 23 -3.74 7.19 11.69
N ILE A 24 -3.09 6.14 11.20
CA ILE A 24 -2.53 6.07 9.85
C ILE A 24 -3.15 4.88 9.13
N PHE A 25 -3.65 5.07 7.92
CA PHE A 25 -4.01 3.96 7.04
C PHE A 25 -2.86 3.70 6.06
N HIS A 26 -2.53 2.43 5.82
CA HIS A 26 -1.72 2.00 4.68
C HIS A 26 -2.64 1.30 3.69
N ASP A 27 -2.69 1.82 2.47
CA ASP A 27 -3.69 1.52 1.46
C ASP A 27 -5.14 1.60 1.99
N THR A 28 -6.09 1.62 1.06
CA THR A 28 -7.53 1.67 1.37
C THR A 28 -8.25 0.86 0.32
N TRP A 29 -8.34 -0.44 0.53
CA TRP A 29 -9.32 -1.28 -0.12
C TRP A 29 -10.52 -1.38 0.80
N LEU A 30 -11.35 -0.33 0.87
CA LEU A 30 -12.48 -0.27 1.82
C LEU A 30 -13.80 0.08 1.13
N ASP A 31 -13.74 0.77 0.00
CA ASP A 31 -14.86 0.91 -0.93
C ASP A 31 -14.86 -0.28 -1.90
N ARG A 32 -15.43 -1.41 -1.45
CA ARG A 32 -15.38 -2.72 -2.12
C ARG A 32 -16.71 -3.10 -2.78
N PRO A 33 -16.70 -4.00 -3.77
CA PRO A 33 -17.91 -4.66 -4.25
C PRO A 33 -18.73 -5.26 -3.09
N SER A 34 -20.04 -5.06 -3.12
CA SER A 34 -20.92 -5.37 -1.98
C SER A 34 -21.02 -6.86 -1.62
N LEU A 35 -20.65 -7.75 -2.54
CA LEU A 35 -20.65 -9.20 -2.29
C LEU A 35 -19.30 -9.74 -1.81
N LEU A 36 -18.27 -8.89 -1.68
CA LEU A 36 -17.00 -9.26 -1.08
C LEU A 36 -17.02 -9.05 0.44
N PRO A 37 -16.24 -9.83 1.22
CA PRO A 37 -16.12 -9.63 2.66
C PRO A 37 -15.66 -8.21 3.02
N GLN A 38 -16.38 -7.58 3.94
CA GLN A 38 -16.05 -6.29 4.52
C GLN A 38 -15.64 -6.47 5.99
N PHE A 39 -14.39 -6.15 6.30
CA PHE A 39 -13.82 -6.27 7.65
C PHE A 39 -13.91 -4.97 8.46
N LEU A 40 -14.06 -3.85 7.76
CA LEU A 40 -14.31 -2.53 8.34
C LEU A 40 -15.24 -1.75 7.43
N ASN A 41 -16.35 -1.27 7.98
CA ASN A 41 -17.23 -0.38 7.25
C ASN A 41 -16.58 1.00 7.16
N ILE A 42 -16.36 1.46 5.93
CA ILE A 42 -15.71 2.75 5.66
C ILE A 42 -16.43 3.91 6.36
N ASN A 43 -17.74 3.81 6.59
CA ASN A 43 -18.54 4.86 7.23
C ASN A 43 -18.30 4.98 8.74
N ASP A 44 -17.78 3.93 9.38
CA ASP A 44 -17.46 3.93 10.82
C ASP A 44 -16.10 4.60 11.11
N ILE A 45 -15.35 4.97 10.07
CA ILE A 45 -14.06 5.63 10.20
C ILE A 45 -14.29 7.13 10.45
N THR A 46 -14.18 7.52 11.71
CA THR A 46 -14.31 8.91 12.17
C THR A 46 -12.97 9.59 12.43
N ASP A 47 -11.88 8.84 12.46
CA ASP A 47 -10.53 9.34 12.77
C ASP A 47 -9.47 8.76 11.83
N ALA A 48 -8.68 9.64 11.22
CA ALA A 48 -7.47 9.34 10.46
C ALA A 48 -6.65 10.63 10.34
N ASP A 49 -5.35 10.54 10.55
CA ASP A 49 -4.39 11.64 10.40
C ASP A 49 -3.68 11.58 9.05
N TYR A 50 -3.32 10.37 8.63
CA TYR A 50 -2.57 10.12 7.40
C TYR A 50 -3.11 8.89 6.67
N ILE A 51 -3.01 8.91 5.34
CA ILE A 51 -3.27 7.75 4.48
C ILE A 51 -2.05 7.61 3.57
N LEU A 52 -1.38 6.47 3.65
CA LEU A 52 -0.22 6.14 2.83
C LEU A 52 -0.69 5.20 1.73
N ILE A 53 -0.62 5.62 0.48
CA ILE A 53 -1.04 4.81 -0.66
C ILE A 53 0.19 4.33 -1.43
N SER A 54 0.33 3.02 -1.55
CA SER A 54 1.44 2.36 -2.25
C SER A 54 1.41 2.68 -3.74
N HIS A 55 0.24 2.57 -4.38
CA HIS A 55 0.00 2.91 -5.80
C HIS A 55 -1.50 2.97 -6.13
N ALA A 56 -1.83 3.28 -7.38
CA ALA A 56 -3.18 3.68 -7.78
C ALA A 56 -4.12 2.53 -8.22
N HIS A 57 -3.74 1.26 -8.04
CA HIS A 57 -4.59 0.14 -8.45
C HIS A 57 -5.83 -0.04 -7.57
N PHE A 58 -6.78 -0.81 -8.11
CA PHE A 58 -8.13 -0.99 -7.57
C PHE A 58 -8.16 -1.58 -6.17
N ASP A 59 -7.18 -2.38 -5.79
CA ASP A 59 -7.05 -3.06 -4.50
C ASP A 59 -6.20 -2.26 -3.48
N HIS A 60 -5.86 -1.01 -3.80
CA HIS A 60 -5.02 -0.15 -2.94
C HIS A 60 -5.63 1.23 -2.68
N LEU A 61 -6.37 1.81 -3.62
CA LEU A 61 -6.82 3.20 -3.58
C LEU A 61 -8.29 3.45 -3.15
N PRO A 62 -9.29 2.61 -3.50
CA PRO A 62 -10.71 2.88 -3.24
C PRO A 62 -11.13 3.05 -1.78
N GLY A 63 -11.48 4.29 -1.42
CA GLY A 63 -11.92 4.70 -0.09
C GLY A 63 -11.03 5.77 0.55
N ALA A 64 -9.82 5.99 0.03
CA ALA A 64 -8.93 7.05 0.49
C ALA A 64 -9.57 8.44 0.38
N ASP A 65 -10.31 8.70 -0.71
CA ASP A 65 -10.99 9.97 -0.91
C ASP A 65 -12.09 10.19 0.14
N VAL A 66 -12.90 9.16 0.41
CA VAL A 66 -13.98 9.19 1.41
C VAL A 66 -13.41 9.46 2.81
N ILE A 67 -12.37 8.71 3.20
CA ILE A 67 -11.74 8.85 4.52
C ILE A 67 -11.11 10.24 4.64
N ALA A 68 -10.29 10.66 3.67
CA ALA A 68 -9.60 11.94 3.73
C ALA A 68 -10.58 13.11 3.81
N LYS A 69 -11.60 13.17 2.94
CA LYS A 69 -12.61 14.25 2.96
C LYS A 69 -13.35 14.32 4.30
N ARG A 70 -13.61 13.17 4.94
CA ARG A 70 -14.32 13.11 6.22
C ARG A 70 -13.44 13.52 7.41
N THR A 71 -12.20 13.04 7.45
CA THR A 71 -11.36 13.16 8.65
C THR A 71 -10.41 14.35 8.60
N GLY A 72 -10.09 14.87 7.42
CA GLY A 72 -9.01 15.84 7.23
C GLY A 72 -7.62 15.18 7.20
N ALA A 73 -7.54 13.87 6.92
CA ALA A 73 -6.28 13.16 6.80
C ALA A 73 -5.45 13.66 5.62
N THR A 74 -4.12 13.69 5.77
CA THR A 74 -3.20 13.96 4.67
C THR A 74 -2.87 12.65 3.96
N ILE A 75 -3.11 12.59 2.65
CA ILE A 75 -2.77 11.47 1.78
C ILE A 75 -1.34 11.66 1.26
N ILE A 76 -0.49 10.64 1.43
CA ILE A 76 0.87 10.58 0.89
C ILE A 76 0.89 9.46 -0.14
N ALA A 77 1.13 9.80 -1.40
CA ALA A 77 1.02 8.85 -2.51
C ALA A 77 1.83 9.29 -3.73
N ASN A 78 1.98 8.39 -4.70
CA ASN A 78 2.53 8.73 -6.00
C ASN A 78 1.62 9.71 -6.77
N SER A 79 2.16 10.34 -7.82
CA SER A 79 1.41 11.36 -8.57
C SER A 79 0.16 10.83 -9.28
N GLU A 80 0.14 9.56 -9.69
CA GLU A 80 -1.04 8.97 -10.34
C GLU A 80 -2.21 8.85 -9.36
N ALA A 81 -1.96 8.28 -8.17
CA ALA A 81 -2.93 8.19 -7.10
C ALA A 81 -3.42 9.58 -6.67
N ILE A 82 -2.50 10.54 -6.48
CA ILE A 82 -2.85 11.93 -6.14
C ILE A 82 -3.75 12.57 -7.20
N ASN A 83 -3.48 12.35 -8.49
CA ASN A 83 -4.32 12.88 -9.55
C ASN A 83 -5.73 12.27 -9.53
N ARG A 84 -5.85 10.95 -9.35
CA ARG A 84 -7.15 10.28 -9.22
C ARG A 84 -7.94 10.78 -8.00
N LEU A 85 -7.26 11.02 -6.89
CA LEU A 85 -7.88 11.56 -5.67
C LEU A 85 -8.31 13.03 -5.82
N ARG A 86 -7.52 13.84 -6.54
CA ARG A 86 -7.91 15.20 -6.91
C ARG A 86 -9.15 15.20 -7.79
N ASP A 87 -9.21 14.33 -8.79
CA ASP A 87 -10.38 14.15 -9.66
C ASP A 87 -11.61 13.69 -8.85
N ALA A 88 -11.40 12.97 -7.74
CA ALA A 88 -12.42 12.57 -6.77
C ALA A 88 -12.80 13.67 -5.74
N GLY A 89 -12.25 14.88 -5.89
CA GLY A 89 -12.59 16.05 -5.08
C GLY A 89 -11.89 16.11 -3.71
N VAL A 90 -10.81 15.37 -3.49
CA VAL A 90 -9.99 15.56 -2.29
C VAL A 90 -9.29 16.93 -2.37
N PRO A 91 -9.36 17.78 -1.32
CA PRO A 91 -8.69 19.08 -1.30
C PRO A 91 -7.17 18.95 -1.50
N ASP A 92 -6.58 19.84 -2.30
CA ASP A 92 -5.12 19.87 -2.56
C ASP A 92 -4.29 20.01 -1.27
N THR A 93 -4.82 20.65 -0.23
CA THR A 93 -4.17 20.76 1.09
C THR A 93 -4.03 19.43 1.81
N GLN A 94 -4.74 18.38 1.38
CA GLN A 94 -4.66 17.03 1.90
C GLN A 94 -3.84 16.11 1.00
N LEU A 95 -3.35 16.57 -0.16
CA LEU A 95 -2.67 15.75 -1.15
C LEU A 95 -1.16 16.03 -1.14
N LEU A 96 -0.35 15.07 -0.71
CA LEU A 96 1.10 15.15 -0.68
C LEU A 96 1.72 14.18 -1.70
N PRO A 97 2.01 14.63 -2.95
CA PRO A 97 2.66 13.80 -3.95
C PRO A 97 4.12 13.54 -3.60
N VAL A 98 4.54 12.28 -3.77
CA VAL A 98 5.90 11.79 -3.52
C VAL A 98 6.36 10.85 -4.63
N SER A 99 7.66 10.62 -4.75
CA SER A 99 8.27 9.77 -5.79
C SER A 99 9.10 8.61 -5.25
N GLY A 100 9.38 8.58 -3.95
CA GLY A 100 10.33 7.65 -3.34
C GLY A 100 11.71 8.29 -3.19
N GLY A 101 12.16 8.43 -1.95
CA GLY A 101 13.36 9.16 -1.54
C GLY A 101 13.07 10.19 -0.45
N GLU A 102 11.82 10.59 -0.28
CA GLU A 102 11.40 11.59 0.70
C GLU A 102 11.47 11.07 2.15
N ARG A 103 11.53 12.04 3.07
CA ARG A 103 11.46 11.88 4.52
C ARG A 103 10.41 12.84 5.03
N VAL A 104 9.23 12.33 5.35
CA VAL A 104 8.08 13.18 5.71
C VAL A 104 7.86 13.13 7.22
N PRO A 105 8.01 14.26 7.94
CA PRO A 105 7.64 14.34 9.35
C PRO A 105 6.12 14.25 9.52
N LEU A 106 5.68 13.48 10.51
CA LEU A 106 4.27 13.27 10.83
C LEU A 106 3.93 13.96 12.17
N PHE A 107 2.85 14.72 12.15
CA PHE A 107 2.41 15.58 13.24
C PHE A 107 0.99 15.20 13.65
N THR A 108 0.67 15.36 14.94
CA THR A 108 -0.71 15.21 15.40
C THR A 108 -1.63 16.22 14.71
N ARG A 109 -2.93 15.89 14.62
CA ARG A 109 -3.94 16.81 14.06
C ARG A 109 -3.91 18.20 14.70
N GLU A 110 -3.74 18.26 16.03
CA GLU A 110 -3.64 19.52 16.77
C GLU A 110 -2.49 20.40 16.26
N VAL A 111 -1.29 19.82 16.10
CA VAL A 111 -0.12 20.53 15.60
C VAL A 111 -0.31 21.00 14.15
N ARG A 112 -0.89 20.15 13.29
CA ARG A 112 -1.18 20.52 11.89
C ARG A 112 -2.18 21.68 11.80
N LEU A 113 -3.29 21.60 12.53
CA LEU A 113 -4.32 22.63 12.53
C LEU A 113 -3.85 23.93 13.20
N GLY A 114 -3.06 23.83 14.26
CA GLY A 114 -2.42 24.98 14.91
C GLY A 114 -1.44 25.68 13.98
N ALA A 115 -0.63 24.95 13.19
CA ALA A 115 0.23 25.54 12.18
C ALA A 115 -0.58 26.22 11.06
N ALA A 116 -1.60 25.54 10.51
CA ALA A 116 -2.43 26.07 9.44
C ALA A 116 -3.17 27.37 9.84
N SER A 117 -3.53 27.51 11.12
CA SER A 117 -4.14 28.71 11.69
C SER A 117 -3.14 29.78 12.16
N SER A 118 -1.83 29.56 11.95
CA SER A 118 -0.76 30.43 12.44
C SER A 118 -0.82 30.69 13.95
N SER A 119 -1.17 29.66 14.74
CA SER A 119 -1.20 29.74 16.20
C SER A 119 0.19 30.12 16.74
N PRO A 120 0.30 31.11 17.64
CA PRO A 120 1.58 31.51 18.22
C PRO A 120 2.23 30.42 19.08
N SER A 121 1.48 29.39 19.49
CA SER A 121 1.99 28.25 20.26
C SER A 121 2.67 27.17 19.41
N ILE A 122 2.53 27.22 18.09
CA ILE A 122 3.10 26.24 17.17
C ILE A 122 4.30 26.85 16.47
N ALA A 123 5.49 26.34 16.78
CA ALA A 123 6.70 26.69 16.03
C ALA A 123 6.54 26.26 14.57
N LEU A 124 6.77 27.19 13.64
CA LEU A 124 6.65 26.96 12.19
C LEU A 124 8.02 26.72 11.55
N ARG A 125 8.03 25.92 10.49
CA ARG A 125 9.17 25.77 9.59
C ARG A 125 9.55 27.13 8.99
N GLN A 126 10.84 27.43 8.95
CA GLN A 126 11.36 28.64 8.35
C GLN A 126 11.82 28.40 6.90
N GLY A 127 11.74 29.44 6.05
CA GLY A 127 12.31 29.41 4.70
C GLY A 127 11.49 28.65 3.64
N GLY A 128 10.17 28.54 3.81
CA GLY A 128 9.28 27.98 2.78
C GLY A 128 9.02 28.96 1.62
N PRO A 129 8.52 28.47 0.47
CA PRO A 129 8.07 29.33 -0.63
C PRO A 129 7.00 30.35 -0.18
N PRO A 130 6.95 31.57 -0.74
CA PRO A 130 6.07 32.64 -0.25
C PRO A 130 4.56 32.32 -0.23
N THR A 131 4.11 31.37 -1.04
CA THR A 131 2.70 30.95 -1.15
C THR A 131 2.45 29.57 -0.57
N ALA A 132 3.47 28.93 0.01
CA ALA A 132 3.30 27.63 0.64
C ALA A 132 2.50 27.80 1.95
N PRO A 133 1.60 26.85 2.27
CA PRO A 133 0.90 26.88 3.55
C PRO A 133 1.92 26.77 4.71
N PRO A 134 1.63 27.37 5.88
CA PRO A 134 2.48 27.22 7.05
C PRO A 134 2.61 25.75 7.46
N GLU A 135 3.85 25.29 7.64
CA GLU A 135 4.16 23.94 8.10
C GLU A 135 4.68 23.96 9.54
N PRO A 136 4.33 22.97 10.38
CA PRO A 136 4.95 22.84 11.70
C PRO A 136 6.47 22.63 11.59
N HIS A 137 7.21 23.15 12.56
CA HIS A 137 8.64 22.91 12.68
C HIS A 137 8.88 21.41 12.92
N HIS A 138 9.86 20.81 12.24
CA HIS A 138 10.08 19.36 12.23
C HIS A 138 10.36 18.74 13.62
N THR A 139 10.77 19.55 14.61
CA THR A 139 10.97 19.10 16.00
C THR A 139 9.65 18.76 16.70
N LEU A 140 8.51 19.18 16.17
CA LEU A 140 7.18 18.86 16.69
C LEU A 140 6.63 17.52 16.15
N ALA A 141 7.36 16.87 15.23
CA ALA A 141 6.93 15.60 14.65
C ALA A 141 7.02 14.48 15.68
N VAL A 142 5.96 13.67 15.76
CA VAL A 142 5.85 12.52 16.67
C VAL A 142 6.29 11.22 16.00
N ALA A 143 6.26 11.19 14.67
CA ALA A 143 6.76 10.12 13.82
C ALA A 143 7.32 10.71 12.52
N GLU A 144 7.95 9.89 11.70
CA GLU A 144 8.34 10.21 10.34
C GLU A 144 8.14 8.99 9.44
N VAL A 145 7.88 9.22 8.16
CA VAL A 145 7.83 8.16 7.16
C VAL A 145 8.94 8.37 6.14
N HIS A 146 9.77 7.35 6.00
CA HIS A 146 10.81 7.25 4.98
C HIS A 146 10.21 6.52 3.78
N ILE A 147 10.17 7.18 2.64
CA ILE A 147 9.48 6.68 1.45
C ILE A 147 10.53 6.19 0.47
N TRP A 148 10.28 5.03 -0.12
CA TRP A 148 11.21 4.39 -1.05
C TRP A 148 10.44 3.92 -2.28
N PRO A 149 11.02 3.97 -3.49
CA PRO A 149 10.40 3.35 -4.64
C PRO A 149 10.46 1.82 -4.49
N SER A 150 9.42 1.17 -4.97
CA SER A 150 9.24 -0.28 -4.97
C SER A 150 8.67 -0.72 -6.31
N LEU A 151 8.33 -2.00 -6.43
CA LEU A 151 7.83 -2.60 -7.65
C LEU A 151 6.64 -3.51 -7.37
N HIS A 152 5.64 -3.41 -8.23
CA HIS A 152 4.53 -4.34 -8.27
C HIS A 152 5.01 -5.73 -8.75
N CYS A 153 4.40 -6.80 -8.25
CA CYS A 153 4.67 -8.16 -8.72
C CYS A 153 4.18 -8.36 -10.16
N LEU A 154 4.55 -9.45 -10.80
CA LEU A 154 4.12 -9.78 -12.15
C LEU A 154 3.20 -11.00 -12.10
N LEU A 155 2.11 -11.00 -12.85
CA LEU A 155 1.31 -12.21 -13.00
C LEU A 155 2.06 -13.22 -13.89
N PRO A 156 2.28 -14.47 -13.44
CA PRO A 156 2.94 -15.47 -14.26
C PRO A 156 2.01 -15.96 -15.38
N GLY A 157 2.50 -16.02 -16.61
CA GLY A 157 1.75 -16.52 -17.75
C GLY A 157 0.69 -15.56 -18.29
N SER A 158 -0.19 -16.08 -19.14
CA SER A 158 -1.36 -15.36 -19.68
C SER A 158 -2.62 -15.73 -18.90
N HIS A 159 -3.68 -14.90 -19.02
CA HIS A 159 -4.93 -15.06 -18.26
C HIS A 159 -5.61 -16.43 -18.45
N ASP A 160 -5.43 -17.07 -19.60
CA ASP A 160 -5.93 -18.41 -19.94
C ASP A 160 -5.08 -19.56 -19.37
N THR A 161 -3.91 -19.25 -18.82
CA THR A 161 -2.94 -20.22 -18.29
C THR A 161 -2.62 -20.01 -16.81
N LEU A 162 -3.19 -18.96 -16.20
CA LEU A 162 -3.04 -18.66 -14.79
C LEU A 162 -3.77 -19.75 -13.98
N PRO A 163 -3.08 -20.42 -13.04
CA PRO A 163 -3.72 -21.41 -12.19
C PRO A 163 -4.66 -20.72 -11.21
N ASP A 164 -5.68 -21.46 -10.75
CA ASP A 164 -6.61 -20.98 -9.72
C ASP A 164 -5.86 -20.61 -8.44
N VAL A 165 -4.81 -21.36 -8.08
CA VAL A 165 -3.94 -21.13 -6.91
C VAL A 165 -2.53 -20.79 -7.37
N LEU A 166 -2.01 -19.64 -6.94
CA LEU A 166 -0.60 -19.31 -7.09
C LEU A 166 0.21 -19.83 -5.89
N ASN A 167 0.94 -20.93 -6.08
CA ASN A 167 1.84 -21.46 -5.06
C ASN A 167 3.16 -20.67 -5.04
N THR A 168 3.53 -20.10 -3.89
CA THR A 168 4.75 -19.29 -3.76
C THR A 168 6.04 -20.11 -3.88
N GLY A 169 5.97 -21.42 -3.69
CA GLY A 169 7.08 -22.35 -3.90
C GLY A 169 7.38 -22.65 -5.37
N ASP A 170 6.43 -22.39 -6.27
CA ASP A 170 6.61 -22.67 -7.69
C ASP A 170 7.65 -21.71 -8.29
N SER A 171 8.62 -22.28 -9.01
CA SER A 171 9.68 -21.53 -9.66
C SER A 171 9.25 -21.12 -11.07
N TYR A 172 9.32 -19.82 -11.35
CA TYR A 172 9.09 -19.28 -12.68
C TYR A 172 10.44 -18.95 -13.31
N GLU A 173 10.89 -19.83 -14.19
CA GLU A 173 12.16 -19.72 -14.91
C GLU A 173 11.90 -19.55 -16.40
N GLY A 174 12.76 -18.80 -17.07
CA GLY A 174 12.67 -18.58 -18.51
C GLY A 174 12.79 -17.11 -18.90
N ALA A 175 12.76 -16.87 -20.22
CA ALA A 175 13.07 -15.58 -20.80
C ALA A 175 12.00 -14.54 -20.46
N ALA A 176 12.24 -13.80 -19.38
CA ALA A 176 11.84 -12.41 -19.34
C ALA A 176 12.50 -11.73 -20.54
N THR A 177 11.72 -11.14 -21.44
CA THR A 177 12.33 -10.31 -22.49
C THR A 177 12.99 -9.10 -21.84
N PRO A 178 13.93 -8.41 -22.52
CA PRO A 178 14.46 -7.12 -22.05
C PRO A 178 13.39 -6.01 -21.95
N PHE A 179 12.11 -6.31 -22.21
CA PHE A 179 11.01 -5.36 -22.15
C PHE A 179 9.97 -5.71 -21.09
N ASP A 180 10.01 -6.92 -20.53
CA ASP A 180 9.05 -7.36 -19.52
C ASP A 180 9.24 -6.56 -18.22
N GLY A 181 8.14 -6.09 -17.63
CA GLY A 181 8.14 -5.34 -16.37
C GLY A 181 6.83 -4.60 -16.09
N THR A 182 6.92 -3.43 -15.46
CA THR A 182 5.76 -2.63 -15.04
C THR A 182 4.80 -2.26 -16.18
N LEU A 183 5.31 -2.17 -17.40
CA LEU A 183 4.45 -1.92 -18.58
C LEU A 183 3.44 -3.05 -18.79
N ASP A 184 3.84 -4.30 -18.58
CA ASP A 184 2.96 -5.46 -18.74
C ASP A 184 1.87 -5.49 -17.68
N ILE A 185 2.17 -5.04 -16.45
CA ILE A 185 1.20 -4.86 -15.38
C ILE A 185 0.14 -3.83 -15.80
N THR A 186 0.59 -2.68 -16.30
CA THR A 186 -0.32 -1.63 -16.80
C THR A 186 -1.19 -2.14 -17.95
N ARG A 187 -0.61 -2.92 -18.86
CA ARG A 187 -1.36 -3.54 -19.97
C ARG A 187 -2.37 -4.56 -19.47
N GLY A 188 -1.98 -5.42 -18.52
CA GLY A 188 -2.85 -6.41 -17.89
C GLY A 188 -4.02 -5.77 -17.16
N MET A 189 -3.79 -4.68 -16.44
CA MET A 189 -4.85 -3.90 -15.81
C MET A 189 -5.78 -3.27 -16.86
N LYS A 190 -5.23 -2.60 -17.86
CA LYS A 190 -6.01 -1.83 -18.84
C LYS A 190 -6.80 -2.71 -19.81
N HIS A 191 -6.18 -3.78 -20.31
CA HIS A 191 -6.69 -4.62 -21.38
C HIS A 191 -7.16 -5.99 -20.91
N GLY A 192 -6.84 -6.38 -19.68
CA GLY A 192 -7.35 -7.58 -19.01
C GLY A 192 -8.41 -7.21 -17.98
N LEU A 193 -8.00 -6.90 -16.75
CA LEU A 193 -8.89 -6.72 -15.60
C LEU A 193 -10.00 -5.69 -15.84
N PHE A 194 -9.68 -4.54 -16.44
CA PHE A 194 -10.68 -3.50 -16.73
C PHE A 194 -11.57 -3.80 -17.95
N GLN A 195 -11.31 -4.91 -18.67
CA GLN A 195 -12.12 -5.37 -19.81
C GLN A 195 -12.85 -6.68 -19.50
N LEU A 196 -12.97 -7.08 -18.22
CA LEU A 196 -13.60 -8.36 -17.85
C LEU A 196 -15.01 -8.55 -18.42
N ARG A 197 -15.80 -7.47 -18.58
CA ARG A 197 -17.13 -7.55 -19.21
C ARG A 197 -17.10 -8.10 -20.64
N GLU A 198 -16.06 -7.76 -21.39
CA GLU A 198 -15.86 -8.19 -22.77
C GLU A 198 -15.18 -9.56 -22.85
N LEU A 199 -14.30 -9.87 -21.89
CA LEU A 199 -13.47 -11.08 -21.88
C LEU A 199 -14.17 -12.29 -21.27
N VAL A 200 -15.06 -12.09 -20.29
CA VAL A 200 -15.76 -13.18 -19.60
C VAL A 200 -17.05 -13.53 -20.34
N PRO A 201 -17.28 -14.82 -20.70
CA PRO A 201 -18.52 -15.25 -21.33
C PRO A 201 -19.78 -14.85 -20.53
N ALA A 202 -20.83 -14.44 -21.24
CA ALA A 202 -22.05 -13.91 -20.62
C ALA A 202 -22.75 -14.93 -19.70
N ASP A 203 -22.72 -16.22 -20.06
CA ASP A 203 -23.25 -17.31 -19.25
C ASP A 203 -22.48 -17.48 -17.93
N VAL A 204 -21.15 -17.31 -17.94
CA VAL A 204 -20.33 -17.30 -16.73
C VAL A 204 -20.73 -16.14 -15.80
N LEU A 205 -20.86 -14.92 -16.33
CA LEU A 205 -21.30 -13.74 -15.55
C LEU A 205 -22.74 -13.89 -15.01
N VAL A 206 -23.62 -14.61 -15.71
CA VAL A 206 -24.97 -14.90 -15.21
C VAL A 206 -24.91 -15.94 -14.08
N SER A 207 -24.00 -16.90 -14.15
CA SER A 207 -23.88 -17.99 -13.17
C SER A 207 -23.09 -17.63 -11.91
N ASP A 208 -22.25 -16.58 -11.95
CA ASP A 208 -21.44 -16.12 -10.82
C ASP A 208 -21.83 -14.69 -10.39
N ASP A 209 -22.74 -14.61 -9.40
CA ASP A 209 -23.25 -13.35 -8.87
C ASP A 209 -22.17 -12.45 -8.31
N LYS A 210 -21.17 -13.07 -7.66
CA LYS A 210 -20.05 -12.33 -7.12
C LYS A 210 -19.30 -11.71 -8.32
N LEU A 211 -18.92 -12.49 -9.35
CA LEU A 211 -18.05 -12.01 -10.43
C LEU A 211 -18.73 -10.88 -11.19
N ARG A 212 -20.04 -11.03 -11.43
CA ARG A 212 -20.89 -9.97 -11.97
C ARG A 212 -20.83 -8.70 -11.13
N CYS A 213 -21.00 -8.78 -9.81
CA CYS A 213 -20.92 -7.63 -8.89
C CYS A 213 -19.56 -6.91 -8.97
N PHE A 214 -18.46 -7.64 -9.13
CA PHE A 214 -17.14 -7.04 -9.29
C PHE A 214 -16.95 -6.37 -10.64
N VAL A 215 -17.39 -6.99 -11.73
CA VAL A 215 -17.37 -6.38 -13.06
C VAL A 215 -18.20 -5.08 -13.07
N GLU A 216 -19.41 -5.11 -12.50
CA GLU A 216 -20.26 -3.93 -12.37
C GLU A 216 -19.60 -2.83 -11.52
N TRP A 217 -18.94 -3.20 -10.41
CA TRP A 217 -18.19 -2.27 -9.58
C TRP A 217 -16.98 -1.67 -10.33
N LEU A 218 -16.24 -2.47 -11.09
CA LEU A 218 -15.13 -1.99 -11.93
C LEU A 218 -15.61 -1.01 -12.99
N GLU A 219 -16.79 -1.22 -13.57
CA GLU A 219 -17.36 -0.36 -14.61
C GLU A 219 -18.00 0.93 -14.07
N ASP A 220 -18.40 0.96 -12.79
CA ASP A 220 -18.97 2.15 -12.14
C ASP A 220 -17.89 3.21 -11.83
N LYS A 221 -17.35 3.80 -12.90
CA LYS A 221 -16.34 4.85 -12.86
C LYS A 221 -17.00 6.21 -13.01
N GLY A 222 -16.67 7.13 -12.11
CA GLY A 222 -17.11 8.52 -12.15
C GLY A 222 -16.40 9.35 -11.08
N PRO A 223 -16.56 10.68 -11.08
CA PRO A 223 -15.97 11.52 -10.05
C PRO A 223 -16.40 11.05 -8.64
N GLY A 224 -15.42 10.63 -7.83
CA GLY A 224 -15.65 10.16 -6.46
C GLY A 224 -16.24 8.74 -6.34
N LYS A 225 -16.19 7.94 -7.40
CA LYS A 225 -16.58 6.52 -7.37
C LYS A 225 -15.39 5.63 -7.69
N ASN A 226 -15.19 4.57 -6.90
CA ASN A 226 -14.24 3.48 -7.15
C ASN A 226 -12.89 4.00 -7.66
N VAL A 227 -12.29 4.91 -6.91
CA VAL A 227 -11.14 5.72 -7.35
C VAL A 227 -9.93 4.80 -7.57
N MET A 228 -9.49 4.66 -8.82
CA MET A 228 -8.41 3.76 -9.22
C MET A 228 -7.80 4.17 -10.58
N SER A 229 -6.70 3.53 -10.96
CA SER A 229 -6.08 3.63 -12.28
C SER A 229 -5.61 2.26 -12.77
N ALA A 230 -5.47 2.13 -14.10
CA ALA A 230 -4.78 0.98 -14.70
C ALA A 230 -3.26 1.13 -14.63
N CYS A 231 -2.78 2.37 -14.55
CA CYS A 231 -1.37 2.68 -14.32
C CYS A 231 -1.14 2.68 -12.80
N ASP A 232 -0.12 1.97 -12.32
CA ASP A 232 0.23 2.03 -10.90
C ASP A 232 0.71 3.44 -10.50
N GLY A 233 1.44 4.12 -11.38
CA GLY A 233 2.16 5.36 -11.12
C GLY A 233 3.53 5.16 -10.47
N GLY A 234 4.00 3.91 -10.37
CA GLY A 234 5.15 3.48 -9.56
C GLY A 234 4.76 3.14 -8.12
N GLN A 235 5.03 1.92 -7.70
CA GLN A 235 4.80 1.49 -6.32
C GLN A 235 5.76 2.15 -5.33
N LEU A 236 5.25 2.47 -4.15
CA LEU A 236 6.01 2.99 -3.02
C LEU A 236 6.05 1.99 -1.87
N MET A 237 7.16 1.99 -1.16
CA MET A 237 7.35 1.42 0.17
C MET A 237 7.34 2.53 1.20
N PHE A 238 6.70 2.28 2.34
CA PHE A 238 6.63 3.23 3.45
C PHE A 238 7.28 2.64 4.70
N HIS A 239 8.35 3.28 5.16
CA HIS A 239 9.06 2.91 6.39
C HIS A 239 8.75 3.92 7.49
N LEU A 240 7.85 3.55 8.38
CA LEU A 240 7.36 4.38 9.48
C LEU A 240 8.27 4.26 10.70
N LEU A 241 8.73 5.40 11.20
CA LEU A 241 9.63 5.54 12.33
C LEU A 241 9.01 6.45 13.39
N ARG A 242 9.15 6.05 14.65
CA ARG A 242 8.79 6.91 15.77
C ARG A 242 9.91 7.91 16.02
N ARG A 243 9.60 9.20 16.19
CA ARG A 243 10.61 10.21 16.53
C ARG A 243 10.90 10.22 18.02
N GLY A 244 12.17 10.45 18.37
CA GLY A 244 12.64 10.57 19.76
C GLY A 244 12.76 9.25 20.52
N GLY A 245 12.68 8.11 19.82
CA GLY A 245 12.76 6.78 20.39
C GLY A 245 13.96 5.99 19.87
N ASP A 246 15.18 6.39 20.24
CA ASP A 246 16.38 5.54 20.10
C ASP A 246 16.41 4.44 21.19
N ASN A 247 15.37 4.36 22.01
CA ASN A 247 15.30 3.40 23.09
C ASN A 247 14.97 2.02 22.55
N THR A 248 16.02 1.21 22.42
CA THR A 248 16.02 -0.26 22.43
C THR A 248 15.29 -0.88 23.64
N SER A 249 14.64 -0.07 24.48
CA SER A 249 13.83 -0.43 25.64
C SER A 249 12.33 -0.12 25.49
N ASP A 250 11.85 0.50 24.40
CA ASP A 250 10.40 0.72 24.20
C ASP A 250 9.69 -0.63 23.90
N PRO A 251 8.67 -1.04 24.68
CA PRO A 251 7.89 -2.26 24.45
C PRO A 251 6.78 -2.08 23.38
N GLY A 252 6.79 -0.97 22.63
CA GLY A 252 5.90 -0.75 21.48
C GLY A 252 5.95 -1.88 20.44
N ILE A 253 4.98 -1.91 19.52
CA ILE A 253 4.82 -3.05 18.60
C ILE A 253 5.93 -3.18 17.52
N TRP A 254 6.93 -2.28 17.50
CA TRP A 254 8.12 -2.35 16.65
C TRP A 254 9.33 -1.55 17.17
N ARG A 255 10.55 -2.01 16.84
CA ARG A 255 11.85 -1.41 17.15
C ARG A 255 12.58 -1.04 15.85
N GLY A 256 12.87 0.24 15.59
CA GLY A 256 13.52 0.62 14.32
C GLY A 256 12.59 0.72 13.10
N GLY A 257 11.28 0.50 13.28
CA GLY A 257 10.23 0.91 12.34
C GLY A 257 9.38 -0.22 11.78
N ILE A 258 8.27 0.17 11.16
CA ILE A 258 7.45 -0.71 10.31
C ILE A 258 7.71 -0.35 8.85
N LEU A 259 8.08 -1.33 8.03
CA LEU A 259 8.10 -1.19 6.58
C LEU A 259 6.85 -1.83 5.98
N PHE A 260 6.10 -1.07 5.18
CA PHE A 260 5.04 -1.59 4.33
C PHE A 260 5.53 -1.69 2.88
N ASN A 261 5.40 -2.88 2.30
CA ASN A 261 5.65 -3.14 0.88
C ASN A 261 4.47 -3.93 0.29
N ALA A 262 3.64 -3.27 -0.51
CA ALA A 262 2.34 -3.78 -0.94
C ALA A 262 2.42 -5.00 -1.88
N HIS A 263 3.49 -5.12 -2.66
CA HIS A 263 3.71 -6.26 -3.56
C HIS A 263 5.11 -6.82 -3.46
N LEU A 264 5.28 -8.03 -4.01
CA LEU A 264 6.55 -8.72 -4.08
C LEU A 264 7.44 -8.15 -5.19
N GLY A 265 8.06 -7.02 -4.92
CA GLY A 265 9.05 -6.42 -5.80
C GLY A 265 9.91 -5.39 -5.07
N ALA A 266 11.11 -5.17 -5.60
CA ALA A 266 12.08 -4.25 -5.02
C ALA A 266 13.20 -3.88 -6.00
N TYR A 267 13.80 -2.71 -5.75
CA TYR A 267 15.12 -2.39 -6.25
C TYR A 267 16.17 -2.81 -5.22
N GLU A 268 17.03 -3.77 -5.59
CA GLU A 268 18.07 -4.34 -4.72
C GLU A 268 18.97 -3.26 -4.10
N GLY A 269 19.43 -2.33 -4.95
CA GLY A 269 20.31 -1.23 -4.52
C GLY A 269 19.65 -0.27 -3.53
N ILE A 270 18.31 -0.24 -3.46
CA ILE A 270 17.56 0.61 -2.53
C ILE A 270 17.33 -0.15 -1.23
N VAL A 271 16.75 -1.35 -1.29
CA VAL A 271 16.41 -2.11 -0.08
C VAL A 271 17.63 -2.41 0.81
N LYS A 272 18.80 -2.65 0.21
CA LYS A 272 20.05 -2.85 0.96
C LYS A 272 20.54 -1.60 1.71
N THR A 273 20.10 -0.41 1.30
CA THR A 273 20.50 0.88 1.89
C THR A 273 19.54 1.42 2.92
N ILE A 274 18.35 0.80 3.07
CA ILE A 274 17.34 1.25 4.02
C ILE A 274 17.93 1.21 5.43
N GLN A 275 17.88 2.37 6.10
CA GLN A 275 18.30 2.56 7.48
C GLN A 275 17.36 3.57 8.17
N PRO A 276 17.03 3.36 9.46
CA PRO A 276 17.36 2.17 10.27
C PRO A 276 16.72 0.89 9.71
N ARG A 277 17.17 -0.29 10.12
CA ARG A 277 16.54 -1.55 9.67
C ARG A 277 15.14 -1.69 10.30
N PRO A 278 14.11 -2.03 9.52
CA PRO A 278 12.78 -2.28 10.08
C PRO A 278 12.79 -3.57 10.93
N SER A 279 12.20 -3.55 12.12
CA SER A 279 11.97 -4.79 12.88
C SER A 279 10.69 -5.50 12.45
N LEU A 280 9.72 -4.77 11.91
CA LEU A 280 8.45 -5.31 11.46
C LEU A 280 8.26 -4.95 9.99
N ILE A 281 7.98 -5.97 9.17
CA ILE A 281 7.69 -5.78 7.75
C ILE A 281 6.30 -6.33 7.45
N VAL A 282 5.47 -5.52 6.81
CA VAL A 282 4.22 -5.94 6.18
C VAL A 282 4.51 -6.11 4.69
N GLN A 283 4.50 -7.34 4.21
CA GLN A 283 4.93 -7.71 2.86
C GLN A 283 3.81 -8.42 2.10
N GLY A 284 3.36 -7.81 1.01
CA GLY A 284 2.48 -8.47 0.07
C GLY A 284 3.21 -9.59 -0.67
N ILE A 285 2.59 -10.75 -0.76
CA ILE A 285 3.19 -11.93 -1.39
C ILE A 285 2.22 -12.55 -2.39
N ALA A 286 2.11 -11.91 -3.56
CA ALA A 286 1.36 -12.43 -4.69
C ALA A 286 2.21 -12.39 -5.97
N GLY A 287 1.89 -13.29 -6.91
CA GLY A 287 2.51 -13.32 -8.23
C GLY A 287 4.00 -13.66 -8.23
N ARG A 288 4.63 -13.45 -9.38
CA ARG A 288 6.06 -13.57 -9.62
C ARG A 288 6.76 -12.30 -9.18
N ALA A 289 7.88 -12.43 -8.46
CA ALA A 289 8.59 -11.27 -7.95
C ALA A 289 9.15 -10.36 -9.05
N ASN A 290 9.25 -9.06 -8.76
CA ASN A 290 9.84 -8.06 -9.65
C ASN A 290 11.12 -7.47 -9.04
N LEU A 291 12.28 -7.88 -9.57
CA LEU A 291 13.60 -7.47 -9.10
C LEU A 291 14.21 -6.49 -10.09
N ASN A 292 14.49 -5.25 -9.64
CA ASN A 292 15.12 -4.21 -10.46
C ASN A 292 14.37 -3.93 -11.78
N GLY A 293 13.04 -4.08 -11.77
CA GLY A 293 12.15 -3.86 -12.91
C GLY A 293 12.02 -5.07 -13.84
N ARG A 294 12.51 -6.25 -13.43
CA ARG A 294 12.45 -7.49 -14.22
C ARG A 294 11.79 -8.64 -13.45
N PRO A 295 11.09 -9.55 -14.16
CA PRO A 295 10.63 -10.80 -13.57
C PRO A 295 11.80 -11.56 -12.92
N PHE A 296 11.70 -11.87 -11.64
CA PHE A 296 12.69 -12.66 -10.92
C PHE A 296 12.69 -14.10 -11.45
N ASN A 297 13.88 -14.66 -11.65
CA ASN A 297 14.05 -16.06 -12.03
C ASN A 297 14.14 -16.91 -10.77
N GLY A 298 13.04 -17.56 -10.42
CA GLY A 298 12.91 -18.32 -9.19
C GLY A 298 11.48 -18.31 -8.67
N SER A 299 11.33 -18.73 -7.42
CA SER A 299 10.03 -18.74 -6.74
C SER A 299 9.78 -17.45 -5.97
N ALA A 300 8.51 -17.16 -5.72
CA ALA A 300 8.10 -16.02 -4.90
C ALA A 300 8.64 -16.15 -3.46
N ALA A 301 8.61 -17.36 -2.89
CA ALA A 301 9.16 -17.63 -1.56
C ALA A 301 10.69 -17.44 -1.51
N GLY A 302 11.40 -17.84 -2.57
CA GLY A 302 12.84 -17.64 -2.69
C GLY A 302 13.21 -16.15 -2.69
N PHE A 303 12.53 -15.36 -3.51
CA PHE A 303 12.73 -13.91 -3.54
C PHE A 303 12.33 -13.25 -2.21
N ALA A 304 11.21 -13.65 -1.62
CA ALA A 304 10.76 -13.11 -0.34
C ALA A 304 11.83 -13.33 0.76
N THR A 305 12.46 -14.51 0.79
CA THR A 305 13.57 -14.82 1.69
C THR A 305 14.77 -13.89 1.45
N GLU A 306 15.18 -13.68 0.20
CA GLU A 306 16.27 -12.76 -0.14
C GLU A 306 15.96 -11.32 0.24
N LEU A 307 14.74 -10.87 -0.02
CA LEU A 307 14.27 -9.53 0.32
C LEU A 307 14.33 -9.30 1.85
N MET A 308 13.88 -10.27 2.66
CA MET A 308 13.97 -10.16 4.12
C MET A 308 15.42 -10.09 4.61
N ARG A 309 16.33 -10.87 4.01
CA ARG A 309 17.78 -10.77 4.30
C ARG A 309 18.34 -9.40 3.94
N TRP A 310 18.00 -8.86 2.78
CA TRP A 310 18.45 -7.52 2.37
C TRP A 310 17.90 -6.42 3.27
N LEU A 311 16.70 -6.61 3.83
CA LEU A 311 16.07 -5.71 4.80
C LEU A 311 16.58 -5.92 6.23
N GLY A 312 17.48 -6.86 6.45
CA GLY A 312 18.23 -7.02 7.70
C GLY A 312 17.58 -7.98 8.68
N GLU A 313 16.88 -8.98 8.17
CA GLU A 313 16.29 -10.08 8.96
C GLU A 313 15.37 -9.53 10.05
N PRO A 314 14.22 -8.93 9.66
CA PRO A 314 13.32 -8.30 10.61
C PRO A 314 12.84 -9.30 11.67
N GLU A 315 12.64 -8.81 12.90
CA GLU A 315 12.13 -9.61 14.01
C GLU A 315 10.76 -10.23 13.71
N ARG A 316 9.96 -9.59 12.85
CA ARG A 316 8.65 -10.07 12.44
C ARG A 316 8.31 -9.68 11.01
N VAL A 317 7.68 -10.62 10.30
CA VAL A 317 7.07 -10.40 8.98
C VAL A 317 5.59 -10.74 9.06
N ILE A 318 4.75 -9.84 8.54
CA ILE A 318 3.31 -10.06 8.34
C ILE A 318 3.08 -10.14 6.83
N TRP A 319 2.68 -11.32 6.37
CA TRP A 319 2.31 -11.52 4.98
C TRP A 319 0.90 -10.99 4.72
N CYS A 320 0.70 -10.31 3.60
CA CYS A 320 -0.59 -9.79 3.17
C CYS A 320 -0.85 -10.07 1.68
N LEU A 321 -1.98 -9.61 1.14
CA LEU A 321 -2.41 -9.91 -0.24
C LEU A 321 -2.63 -11.42 -0.51
N HIS A 322 -3.06 -12.16 0.52
CA HIS A 322 -3.36 -13.60 0.48
C HIS A 322 -4.84 -13.89 0.78
N ASP A 323 -5.69 -12.86 0.84
CA ASP A 323 -7.12 -13.06 1.05
C ASP A 323 -7.71 -13.91 -0.06
N GLU A 324 -8.76 -14.68 0.19
CA GLU A 324 -9.48 -15.33 -0.90
C GLU A 324 -10.19 -14.28 -1.77
N TRP A 325 -9.68 -14.09 -2.99
CA TRP A 325 -10.37 -13.39 -4.05
C TRP A 325 -10.99 -14.42 -5.01
N TRP A 326 -12.24 -14.23 -5.43
CA TRP A 326 -12.82 -14.77 -6.68
C TRP A 326 -12.73 -16.27 -7.06
N GLY A 327 -12.36 -17.21 -6.20
CA GLY A 327 -12.08 -18.58 -6.69
C GLY A 327 -10.82 -18.66 -7.60
N LEU A 328 -10.34 -17.54 -8.13
CA LEU A 328 -8.94 -17.24 -8.38
C LEU A 328 -8.26 -17.01 -7.03
N SER A 329 -8.03 -18.10 -6.29
CA SER A 329 -7.31 -18.06 -5.03
C SER A 329 -5.97 -17.35 -5.19
N SER A 330 -5.94 -16.09 -4.73
CA SER A 330 -4.72 -15.48 -4.25
C SER A 330 -4.14 -16.41 -3.22
N VAL A 331 -3.00 -17.00 -3.60
CA VAL A 331 -1.98 -17.55 -2.74
C VAL A 331 -2.51 -18.28 -1.51
N SER A 332 -2.76 -19.57 -1.67
CA SER A 332 -2.53 -20.48 -0.56
C SER A 332 -1.08 -20.27 -0.12
N ALA A 333 -0.89 -19.63 1.03
CA ALA A 333 0.33 -19.76 1.82
C ALA A 333 0.39 -21.19 2.37
N GLY A 334 0.43 -22.18 1.46
CA GLY A 334 0.63 -23.57 1.80
C GLY A 334 1.95 -23.68 2.55
N ASN A 335 1.87 -24.05 3.82
CA ASN A 335 2.99 -24.45 4.68
C ASN A 335 4.17 -23.48 4.80
N CYS A 336 3.98 -22.17 4.61
CA CYS A 336 5.03 -21.20 4.94
C CYS A 336 5.14 -20.92 6.45
N THR A 337 4.16 -21.35 7.25
CA THR A 337 4.30 -21.39 8.72
C THR A 337 5.27 -22.46 9.19
N ASP A 338 5.47 -23.54 8.43
CA ASP A 338 6.29 -24.68 8.85
C ASP A 338 7.73 -24.60 8.30
N ALA A 339 8.01 -23.67 7.39
CA ALA A 339 9.34 -23.47 6.78
C ALA A 339 10.08 -22.22 7.26
N ILE A 340 9.49 -21.44 8.19
CA ILE A 340 10.10 -20.22 8.76
C ILE A 340 10.43 -20.40 10.26
N ASP A 341 10.01 -21.52 10.88
CA ASP A 341 10.35 -21.90 12.26
C ASP A 341 11.55 -22.88 12.35
N SER A 342 12.45 -22.91 11.34
CA SER A 342 13.69 -23.70 11.37
C SER A 342 14.96 -22.88 11.16
#